data_AF-A0A2K5Y0M5-F1
#
_entry.id   AF-A0A2K5Y0M5-F1
#
_cell.length_a   1.000
_cell.length_b   1.000
_cell.length_c   1.000
_cell.angle_alpha   90.00
_cell.angle_beta   90.00
_cell.angle_gamma   90.00
#
_symmetry.space_group_name_H-M   'P 1'
#
loop_
_entity.id
_entity.type
_entity.pdbx_description
1 polymer ?
#
loop_
_entity_poly.entity_id
_entity_poly.type
_entity_poly.pdbx_seq_one_letter_code
_entity_poly.pdbx_strand_id
1 'polypeptide(L)'
;MAAVATCGSGAGSTGSAVATASKSNVTSFQRRGPRASGTNDSGPRLVSIAGTRPSVRNGQLLVSTGLPALDQLLGGGLAIGTVLLIEEDKYNIYSPLLFKCFLAEGIVSGHTLLVASAKEDPANILQCYTC
;
A
#
# COMPACT_ATOMS: atom_id res chain seq x y z
N MET A 1 8.36 35.59 42.35
CA MET A 1 9.24 36.68 42.82
C MET A 1 10.43 36.73 41.88
N ALA A 2 10.82 37.95 41.49
CA ALA A 2 11.64 38.29 40.33
C ALA A 2 13.02 37.61 40.23
N ALA A 3 13.51 37.43 39.00
CA ALA A 3 14.80 38.00 38.58
C ALA A 3 14.90 38.04 37.05
N VAL A 4 15.21 39.24 36.55
CA VAL A 4 15.55 39.59 35.17
C VAL A 4 17.07 39.81 35.10
N ALA A 5 17.73 39.40 34.02
CA ALA A 5 19.05 39.86 33.57
C ALA A 5 19.28 39.26 32.16
N THR A 6 19.22 40.01 31.05
CA THR A 6 20.06 41.10 30.49
C THR A 6 21.25 40.62 29.64
N CYS A 7 21.33 41.22 28.44
CA CYS A 7 22.47 41.51 27.53
C CYS A 7 23.47 40.38 27.18
N GLY A 8 24.03 40.23 26.00
CA GLY A 8 24.31 41.05 24.79
C GLY A 8 25.42 40.25 24.07
N SER A 9 25.54 40.18 22.74
CA SER A 9 26.14 41.16 21.85
C SER A 9 26.38 40.45 20.50
N GLY A 10 26.29 41.19 19.40
CA GLY A 10 26.25 40.64 18.05
C GLY A 10 27.57 40.18 17.43
N ALA A 11 27.44 39.67 16.20
CA ALA A 11 28.48 39.64 15.19
C ALA A 11 27.78 39.59 13.82
N GLY A 12 28.13 40.50 12.93
CA GLY A 12 27.58 40.56 11.58
C GLY A 12 28.05 39.42 10.69
N SER A 13 27.41 39.30 9.53
CA SER A 13 28.07 39.26 8.22
C SER A 13 27.07 38.77 7.15
N THR A 14 26.90 39.65 6.17
CA THR A 14 26.87 39.37 4.72
C THR A 14 26.20 38.08 4.26
N GLY A 15 25.10 38.28 3.53
CA GLY A 15 24.53 37.27 2.65
C GLY A 15 25.60 36.69 1.72
N SER A 16 25.60 35.36 1.64
CA SER A 16 26.19 34.64 0.53
C SER A 16 25.22 33.52 0.19
N ALA A 17 24.51 33.72 -0.91
CA ALA A 17 23.63 32.73 -1.51
C ALA A 17 24.51 31.59 -2.04
N VAL A 18 24.45 30.43 -1.40
CA VAL A 18 24.97 29.20 -1.96
C VAL A 18 23.77 28.35 -2.34
N ALA A 19 23.53 28.30 -3.66
CA ALA A 19 22.55 27.44 -4.28
C ALA A 19 22.81 25.98 -3.86
N THR A 20 21.95 25.42 -3.03
CA THR A 20 21.86 23.97 -2.89
C THR A 20 21.23 23.45 -4.17
N ALA A 21 22.08 22.90 -5.03
CA ALA A 21 21.67 22.17 -6.21
C ALA A 21 20.69 21.07 -5.80
N SER A 22 19.40 21.34 -5.96
CA SER A 22 18.35 20.35 -5.89
C SER A 22 18.61 19.38 -7.04
N LYS A 23 19.29 18.27 -6.74
CA LYS A 23 19.32 17.12 -7.62
C LYS A 23 17.89 16.60 -7.68
N SER A 24 17.13 17.14 -8.61
CA SER A 24 15.86 16.58 -9.02
C SER A 24 16.15 15.19 -9.55
N ASN A 25 15.99 14.18 -8.70
CA ASN A 25 15.85 12.80 -9.12
C ASN A 25 14.53 12.70 -9.89
N VAL A 26 14.54 13.19 -11.12
CA VAL A 26 13.53 12.91 -12.13
C VAL A 26 13.82 11.48 -12.57
N THR A 27 13.19 10.52 -11.90
CA THR A 27 13.10 9.19 -12.48
C THR A 27 12.30 9.33 -13.78
N SER A 28 12.86 8.83 -14.88
CA SER A 28 12.27 8.89 -16.23
C SER A 28 10.94 8.13 -16.36
N PHE A 29 10.48 7.49 -15.27
CA PHE A 29 9.22 6.78 -15.16
C PHE A 29 8.14 7.57 -14.40
N GLN A 30 8.10 8.90 -14.57
CA GLN A 30 6.92 9.67 -14.17
C GLN A 30 5.80 9.43 -15.19
N ARG A 31 4.87 8.52 -14.87
CA ARG A 31 3.57 8.49 -15.59
C ARG A 31 2.89 9.83 -15.32
N ARG A 32 2.76 10.65 -16.37
CA ARG A 32 1.95 11.88 -16.33
C ARG A 32 0.54 11.51 -15.85
N GLY A 33 0.22 11.87 -14.62
CA GLY A 33 -1.17 11.90 -14.14
C GLY A 33 -1.95 12.96 -14.94
N PRO A 34 -3.26 12.78 -15.15
CA PRO A 34 -4.02 13.68 -16.01
C PRO A 34 -4.11 15.06 -15.37
N ARG A 35 -3.49 16.03 -16.03
CA ARG A 35 -3.77 17.46 -15.83
C ARG A 35 -5.25 17.64 -16.16
N ALA A 36 -6.04 18.11 -15.21
CA ALA A 36 -7.43 18.47 -15.45
C ALA A 36 -7.45 19.64 -16.45
N SER A 37 -7.57 19.34 -17.75
CA SER A 37 -7.92 20.30 -18.78
C SER A 37 -8.38 19.49 -19.99
N GLY A 38 -9.61 19.78 -20.42
CA GLY A 38 -10.35 18.97 -21.38
C GLY A 38 -9.62 18.77 -22.71
N THR A 39 -9.55 17.50 -23.11
CA THR A 39 -9.93 17.00 -24.43
C THR A 39 -9.98 15.48 -24.36
N ASN A 40 -10.96 14.94 -25.07
CA ASN A 40 -11.36 13.55 -25.25
C ASN A 40 -10.19 12.66 -25.72
N ASP A 41 -9.42 12.14 -24.77
CA ASP A 41 -8.38 11.13 -24.98
C ASP A 41 -8.92 9.74 -24.59
N SER A 42 -9.39 9.02 -25.60
CA SER A 42 -9.90 7.65 -25.53
C SER A 42 -8.76 6.62 -25.56
N GLY A 43 -7.76 6.79 -24.68
CA GLY A 43 -6.83 5.72 -24.34
C GLY A 43 -7.49 4.76 -23.35
N PRO A 44 -7.19 3.45 -23.36
CA PRO A 44 -7.76 2.52 -22.39
C PRO A 44 -7.25 2.88 -21.00
N ARG A 45 -8.07 3.62 -20.24
CA ARG A 45 -7.86 3.82 -18.81
C ARG A 45 -8.01 2.45 -18.18
N LEU A 46 -6.91 1.90 -17.65
CA LEU A 46 -7.00 0.72 -16.81
C LEU A 46 -8.01 1.04 -15.70
N VAL A 47 -9.00 0.15 -15.55
CA VAL A 47 -10.03 0.28 -14.52
C VAL A 47 -9.31 0.31 -13.18
N SER A 48 -9.35 1.46 -12.49
CA SER A 48 -8.73 1.58 -11.17
C SER A 48 -9.69 1.04 -10.12
N ILE A 49 -9.51 -0.22 -9.76
CA ILE A 49 -10.25 -0.85 -8.67
C ILE A 49 -9.50 -0.50 -7.37
N ALA A 50 -10.24 -0.06 -6.34
CA ALA A 50 -9.65 0.21 -5.03
C ALA A 50 -8.91 -1.02 -4.49
N GLY A 51 -7.80 -0.82 -3.79
CA GLY A 51 -6.98 -1.93 -3.27
C GLY A 51 -6.23 -2.75 -4.33
N THR A 52 -6.23 -2.33 -5.60
CA THR A 52 -5.50 -3.02 -6.68
C THR A 52 -4.35 -2.19 -7.22
N ARG A 53 -3.30 -2.87 -7.69
CA ARG A 53 -2.12 -2.25 -8.29
C ARG A 53 -1.83 -2.87 -9.66
N PRO A 54 -1.57 -2.08 -10.72
CA PRO A 54 -1.21 -2.64 -12.02
C PRO A 54 0.17 -3.28 -11.96
N SER A 55 0.27 -4.54 -12.40
CA SER A 55 1.53 -5.24 -12.59
C SER A 55 2.33 -4.59 -13.71
N VAL A 56 3.60 -4.28 -13.42
CA VAL A 56 4.53 -3.69 -14.40
C VAL A 56 4.90 -4.71 -15.49
N ARG A 57 4.81 -6.02 -15.18
CA ARG A 57 5.26 -7.08 -16.09
C ARG A 57 4.18 -7.50 -17.09
N ASN A 58 2.94 -7.68 -16.61
CA ASN A 58 1.87 -8.31 -17.39
C ASN A 58 0.66 -7.39 -17.63
N GLY A 59 0.64 -6.18 -17.06
CA GLY A 59 -0.50 -5.27 -17.15
C GLY A 59 -1.77 -5.75 -16.40
N GLN A 60 -1.71 -6.89 -15.73
CA GLN A 60 -2.78 -7.42 -14.89
C GLN A 60 -2.87 -6.66 -13.57
N LEU A 61 -4.07 -6.55 -13.02
CA LEU A 61 -4.26 -5.99 -11.68
C LEU A 61 -3.89 -7.04 -10.62
N LEU A 62 -3.13 -6.60 -9.63
CA LEU A 62 -2.71 -7.37 -8.47
C LEU A 62 -3.42 -6.84 -7.21
N VAL A 63 -3.75 -7.74 -6.31
CA VAL A 63 -4.28 -7.48 -4.96
C VAL A 63 -3.21 -7.90 -3.96
N SER A 64 -3.02 -7.12 -2.89
CA SER A 64 -2.09 -7.53 -1.82
C SER A 64 -2.66 -8.70 -1.03
N THR A 65 -1.82 -9.58 -0.52
CA THR A 65 -2.22 -10.63 0.41
C THR A 65 -2.27 -10.16 1.86
N GLY A 66 -2.01 -8.88 2.13
CA GLY A 66 -1.83 -8.35 3.49
C GLY A 66 -0.50 -8.76 4.15
N LEU A 67 0.37 -9.46 3.42
CA LEU A 67 1.69 -9.87 3.90
C LEU A 67 2.78 -9.53 2.87
N PRO A 68 3.61 -8.49 3.13
CA PRO A 68 4.57 -7.99 2.13
C PRO A 68 5.58 -9.03 1.64
N ALA A 69 5.97 -9.98 2.49
CA ALA A 69 6.89 -11.04 2.12
C ALA A 69 6.26 -12.01 1.10
N LEU A 70 4.97 -12.34 1.26
CA LEU A 70 4.24 -13.19 0.33
C LEU A 70 3.94 -12.46 -0.98
N ASP A 71 3.58 -11.18 -0.90
CA ASP A 71 3.40 -10.36 -2.11
C ASP A 71 4.67 -10.33 -2.96
N GLN A 72 5.83 -10.13 -2.35
CA GLN A 72 7.11 -10.15 -3.05
C GLN A 72 7.39 -11.52 -3.69
N LEU A 73 7.11 -12.61 -2.97
CA LEU A 73 7.27 -13.97 -3.49
C LEU A 73 6.37 -14.23 -4.71
N LEU A 74 5.15 -13.70 -4.71
CA LEU A 74 4.18 -13.81 -5.81
C LEU A 74 4.44 -12.81 -6.96
N GLY A 75 5.48 -11.97 -6.86
CA GLY A 75 5.83 -10.99 -7.90
C GLY A 75 5.12 -9.64 -7.79
N GLY A 76 4.69 -9.27 -6.59
CA GLY A 76 4.08 -7.99 -6.23
C GLY A 76 2.65 -8.07 -5.70
N GLY A 77 2.10 -9.28 -5.54
CA GLY A 77 0.74 -9.53 -5.08
C GLY A 77 0.06 -10.67 -5.84
N LEU A 78 -1.20 -10.94 -5.50
CA LEU A 78 -2.03 -11.95 -6.13
C LEU A 78 -2.77 -11.37 -7.34
N ALA A 79 -2.67 -12.01 -8.51
CA ALA A 79 -3.36 -11.54 -9.71
C ALA A 79 -4.88 -11.78 -9.63
N ILE A 80 -5.67 -10.80 -10.07
CA ILE A 80 -7.14 -10.94 -10.09
C ILE A 80 -7.55 -12.08 -11.03
N GLY A 81 -8.52 -12.88 -10.60
CA GLY A 81 -9.01 -14.06 -11.35
C GLY A 81 -8.17 -15.31 -11.15
N THR A 82 -7.23 -15.31 -10.20
CA THR A 82 -6.46 -16.49 -9.80
C THR A 82 -6.91 -17.02 -8.44
N VAL A 83 -6.51 -18.26 -8.13
CA VAL A 83 -6.80 -18.92 -6.86
C VAL A 83 -5.47 -19.18 -6.14
N LEU A 84 -5.39 -18.78 -4.88
CA LEU A 84 -4.27 -19.07 -3.99
C LEU A 84 -4.66 -20.23 -3.07
N LEU A 85 -3.98 -21.37 -3.22
CA LEU A 85 -4.11 -22.51 -2.32
C LEU A 85 -2.96 -22.50 -1.30
N ILE A 86 -3.30 -22.62 -0.02
CA ILE A 86 -2.34 -22.75 1.07
C ILE A 86 -2.48 -24.16 1.62
N GLU A 87 -1.42 -24.96 1.49
CA GLU A 87 -1.35 -26.28 2.11
C GLU A 87 -0.95 -26.13 3.58
N GLU A 88 -1.71 -26.77 4.47
CA GLU A 88 -1.44 -26.73 5.91
C GLU A 88 -0.40 -27.77 6.29
N ASP A 89 0.55 -27.37 7.13
CA ASP A 89 1.47 -28.31 7.75
C ASP A 89 0.81 -29.05 8.93
N LYS A 90 1.50 -30.04 9.49
CA LYS A 90 0.96 -30.89 10.58
C LYS A 90 0.43 -30.09 11.78
N TYR A 91 0.98 -28.90 12.03
CA TYR A 91 0.61 -28.07 13.17
C TYR A 91 -0.32 -26.91 12.84
N ASN A 92 -0.58 -26.64 11.55
CA ASN A 92 -1.49 -25.60 11.07
C ASN A 92 -1.33 -24.24 11.78
N ILE A 93 -0.08 -23.79 11.97
CA ILE A 93 0.20 -22.56 12.75
C ILE A 93 0.13 -21.33 11.84
N TYR A 94 0.61 -21.44 10.61
CA TYR A 94 0.75 -20.30 9.70
C TYR A 94 -0.39 -20.13 8.70
N SER A 95 -1.07 -21.22 8.31
CA SER A 95 -2.21 -21.15 7.39
C SER A 95 -3.28 -20.14 7.87
N PRO A 96 -3.71 -20.17 9.15
CA PRO A 96 -4.80 -19.32 9.60
C PRO A 96 -4.35 -17.87 9.68
N LEU A 97 -3.06 -17.63 9.96
CA LEU A 97 -2.47 -16.29 9.94
C LEU A 97 -2.47 -15.71 8.54
N LEU A 98 -2.00 -16.46 7.54
CA LEU A 98 -1.97 -16.02 6.14
C LEU A 98 -3.39 -15.73 5.61
N PHE A 99 -4.33 -16.63 5.92
CA PHE A 99 -5.74 -16.44 5.59
C PHE A 99 -6.32 -15.19 6.24
N LYS A 100 -6.03 -14.97 7.53
CA LYS A 100 -6.48 -13.79 8.26
C LYS A 100 -5.88 -12.48 7.72
N CYS A 101 -4.61 -12.49 7.30
CA CYS A 101 -4.00 -11.33 6.64
C CYS A 101 -4.69 -11.00 5.31
N PHE A 102 -5.03 -12.01 4.52
CA PHE A 102 -5.75 -11.82 3.26
C PHE A 102 -7.15 -11.23 3.47
N LEU A 103 -7.89 -11.75 4.47
CA LEU A 103 -9.19 -11.18 4.84
C LEU A 103 -9.06 -9.74 5.33
N ALA A 104 -8.09 -9.44 6.19
CA ALA A 104 -7.88 -8.09 6.71
C ALA A 104 -7.59 -7.10 5.58
N GLU A 105 -6.72 -7.46 4.64
CA GLU A 105 -6.39 -6.62 3.48
C GLU A 105 -7.62 -6.34 2.61
N GLY A 106 -8.46 -7.35 2.41
CA GLY A 106 -9.74 -7.20 1.71
C GLY A 106 -10.71 -6.25 2.42
N ILE A 107 -10.79 -6.31 3.76
CA ILE A 107 -11.62 -5.38 4.56
C ILE A 107 -11.10 -3.95 4.41
N VAL A 108 -9.80 -3.74 4.58
CA VAL A 108 -9.16 -2.42 4.46
C VAL A 108 -9.30 -1.85 3.04
N SER A 109 -9.23 -2.71 2.03
CA SER A 109 -9.41 -2.35 0.62
C SER A 109 -10.88 -2.09 0.23
N GLY A 110 -11.84 -2.40 1.11
CA GLY A 110 -13.26 -2.30 0.82
C GLY A 110 -13.76 -3.32 -0.20
N HIS A 111 -13.10 -4.48 -0.29
CA HIS A 111 -13.53 -5.58 -1.15
C HIS A 111 -14.68 -6.36 -0.50
N THR A 112 -15.59 -6.88 -1.32
CA THR A 112 -16.62 -7.81 -0.84
C THR A 112 -15.96 -9.16 -0.56
N LEU A 113 -16.08 -9.62 0.69
CA LEU A 113 -15.50 -10.88 1.14
C LEU A 113 -16.58 -11.93 1.35
N LEU A 114 -16.27 -13.16 0.94
CA LEU A 114 -17.09 -14.33 1.21
C LEU A 114 -16.21 -15.32 1.96
N VAL A 115 -16.62 -15.66 3.19
CA VAL A 115 -15.93 -16.62 4.04
C VAL A 115 -16.78 -17.88 4.15
N ALA A 116 -16.19 -19.01 3.78
CA ALA A 116 -16.78 -20.33 3.96
C ALA A 116 -15.73 -21.23 4.62
N SER A 117 -16.16 -22.02 5.59
CA SER A 117 -15.29 -22.95 6.30
C SER A 117 -16.00 -24.27 6.51
N ALA A 118 -15.27 -25.37 6.32
CA ALA A 118 -15.75 -26.72 6.63
C ALA A 118 -15.33 -27.19 8.03
N LYS A 119 -14.43 -26.44 8.69
CA LYS A 119 -13.79 -26.83 9.96
C LYS A 119 -14.37 -26.09 11.17
N GLU A 120 -14.67 -24.80 11.01
CA GLU A 120 -15.15 -23.91 12.07
C GLU A 120 -16.28 -23.02 11.55
N ASP A 121 -17.08 -22.45 12.46
CA ASP A 121 -18.14 -21.52 12.07
C ASP A 121 -17.52 -20.23 11.51
N PRO A 122 -17.88 -19.80 10.28
CA PRO A 122 -17.38 -18.56 9.69
C PRO A 122 -17.64 -17.32 10.57
N ALA A 123 -18.66 -17.32 11.43
CA ALA A 123 -18.90 -16.22 12.35
C ALA A 123 -17.74 -16.03 13.35
N ASN A 124 -17.14 -17.11 13.83
CA ASN A 124 -16.02 -17.06 14.77
C ASN A 124 -14.74 -16.52 14.12
N ILE A 125 -14.54 -16.80 12.83
CA ILE A 125 -13.42 -16.25 12.04
C ILE A 125 -13.54 -14.73 11.95
N LEU A 126 -14.76 -14.26 11.70
CA LEU A 126 -15.06 -12.83 11.54
C LEU A 126 -15.05 -12.06 12.86
N GLN A 127 -15.29 -12.73 13.99
CA GLN A 127 -15.35 -12.09 15.29
C GLN A 127 -14.04 -11.37 15.68
N CYS A 128 -12.89 -11.81 15.17
CA CYS A 128 -11.62 -11.11 15.39
C CYS A 128 -11.54 -9.73 14.71
N TYR A 129 -12.40 -9.46 13.72
CA TYR A 129 -12.40 -8.21 12.95
C TYR A 129 -13.55 -7.26 13.32
N THR A 130 -14.56 -7.77 14.01
CA THR A 130 -15.68 -6.97 14.52
C THR A 130 -15.31 -6.39 15.88
N CYS A 131 -15.14 -5.07 15.95
CA CYS A 131 -14.98 -4.34 17.21
C CYS A 131 -16.33 -4.19 17.95
#